data_AF-A0A4V1ZPN6-F1
#
_entry.id   AF-A0A4V1ZPN6-F1
#
_cell.length_a   1.000
_cell.length_b   1.000
_cell.length_c   1.000
_cell.angle_alpha   90.00
_cell.angle_beta   90.00
_cell.angle_gamma   90.00
#
_symmetry.space_group_name_H-M   'P 1'
#
loop_
_entity.id
_entity.type
_entity.pdbx_description
1 polymer ?
#
loop_
_entity_poly.entity_id
_entity_poly.type
_entity_poly.pdbx_seq_one_letter_code
_entity_poly.pdbx_strand_id
1 'polypeptide(L)'
;RLANERVRGMMEAVAAGAEELNTSVREISEAMTKSRETAVDAVDRVSGADSQAQRLSNAAQAMSGIVEMINNITGQINLLALNATIESARAGEAGRGFAVVAAEVKNLANQAKQATDKIGQEIGNLNVISGDVIDALSAIKQAINNVSEYVTSTAAAIEEQSTVTNEMSSSMQRAASEAAKIASG
;
A
#
# COMPACT_ATOMS: atom_id res chain seq x y z
N ARG A 1 46.10 45.68 -16.00
CA ARG A 1 46.04 44.51 -16.91
C ARG A 1 45.93 43.18 -16.16
N LEU A 2 46.96 42.69 -15.45
CA LEU A 2 46.90 41.41 -14.70
C LEU A 2 45.72 41.26 -13.73
N ALA A 3 45.37 42.31 -12.97
CA ALA A 3 44.22 42.27 -12.06
C ALA A 3 42.88 42.15 -12.80
N ASN A 4 42.75 42.76 -13.97
CA ASN A 4 41.53 42.71 -14.78
C ASN A 4 41.38 41.34 -15.47
N GLU A 5 42.47 40.75 -15.96
CA GLU A 5 42.50 39.38 -16.47
C GLU A 5 42.10 38.35 -15.40
N ARG A 6 42.58 38.53 -14.16
CA ARG A 6 42.19 37.67 -13.03
C ARG A 6 40.71 37.79 -12.69
N VAL A 7 40.17 39.01 -12.68
CA VAL A 7 38.73 39.25 -12.44
C VAL A 7 37.89 38.64 -13.56
N ARG A 8 38.31 38.78 -14.83
CA ARG A 8 37.63 38.17 -15.97
C ARG A 8 37.61 36.65 -15.88
N GLY A 9 38.74 36.02 -15.53
CA GLY A 9 38.81 34.57 -15.34
C GLY A 9 37.91 34.07 -14.21
N MET A 10 37.75 34.84 -13.11
CA MET A 10 36.78 34.50 -12.06
C MET A 10 35.33 34.62 -12.55
N MET A 11 35.00 35.63 -13.35
CA MET A 11 33.66 35.80 -13.94
C MET A 11 33.32 34.68 -14.93
N GLU A 12 34.28 34.30 -15.79
CA GLU A 12 34.16 33.16 -16.70
C GLU A 12 33.92 31.85 -15.92
N ALA A 13 34.63 31.65 -14.81
CA ALA A 13 34.43 30.48 -13.95
C ALA A 13 33.04 30.44 -13.30
N VAL A 14 32.53 31.58 -12.81
CA VAL A 14 31.16 31.65 -12.26
C VAL A 14 30.11 31.43 -13.34
N ALA A 15 30.30 31.98 -14.54
CA ALA A 15 29.39 31.75 -15.67
C ALA A 15 29.34 30.27 -16.08
N ALA A 16 30.50 29.60 -16.13
CA ALA A 16 30.57 28.16 -16.38
C ALA A 16 29.88 27.34 -15.28
N GLY A 17 30.08 27.69 -14.00
CA GLY A 17 29.38 27.05 -12.89
C GLY A 17 27.87 27.24 -12.93
N ALA A 18 27.39 28.40 -13.40
CA ALA A 18 25.97 28.64 -13.62
C ALA A 18 25.41 27.79 -14.79
N GLU A 19 26.18 27.56 -15.85
CA GLU A 19 25.80 26.65 -16.95
C GLU A 19 25.69 25.19 -16.48
N GLU A 20 26.64 24.75 -15.64
CA GLU A 20 26.62 23.43 -15.01
C GLU A 20 25.41 23.26 -14.07
N LEU A 21 25.14 24.26 -13.22
CA LEU A 21 23.95 24.28 -12.38
C LEU A 21 22.64 24.21 -13.18
N ASN A 22 22.54 24.93 -14.31
CA ASN A 22 21.37 24.84 -15.19
C ASN A 22 21.17 23.42 -15.75
N THR A 23 22.27 22.71 -16.03
CA THR A 23 22.22 21.31 -16.46
C THR A 23 21.68 20.42 -15.35
N SER A 24 22.21 20.54 -14.13
CA SER A 24 21.70 19.80 -12.97
C SER A 24 20.24 20.12 -12.66
N VAL A 25 19.82 21.38 -12.76
CA VAL A 25 18.42 21.82 -12.57
C VAL A 25 17.48 21.11 -13.56
N ARG A 26 17.88 20.96 -14.83
CA ARG A 26 17.08 20.20 -15.82
C ARG A 26 16.99 18.73 -15.46
N GLU A 27 18.09 18.10 -15.08
CA GLU A 27 18.12 16.68 -14.68
C GLU A 27 17.23 16.43 -13.46
N ILE A 28 17.28 17.30 -12.45
CA ILE A 28 16.42 17.19 -11.28
C ILE A 28 14.96 17.40 -11.70
N SER A 29 14.64 18.38 -12.56
CA SER A 29 13.27 18.59 -13.07
C SER A 29 12.69 17.36 -13.77
N GLU A 30 13.50 16.68 -14.59
CA GLU A 30 13.11 15.43 -15.24
C GLU A 30 12.89 14.31 -14.21
N ALA A 31 13.78 14.19 -13.21
CA ALA A 31 13.64 13.24 -12.12
C ALA A 31 12.38 13.50 -11.27
N MET A 32 12.02 14.78 -11.03
CA MET A 32 10.80 15.15 -10.31
C MET A 32 9.55 14.76 -11.10
N THR A 33 9.55 14.97 -12.41
CA THR A 33 8.44 14.55 -13.30
C THR A 33 8.22 13.04 -13.21
N LYS A 34 9.30 12.25 -13.33
CA LYS A 34 9.24 10.80 -13.20
C LYS A 34 8.81 10.34 -11.80
N SER A 35 9.23 11.06 -10.77
CA SER A 35 8.82 10.79 -9.38
C SER A 35 7.32 11.02 -9.20
N ARG A 36 6.76 12.07 -9.82
CA ARG A 36 5.32 12.34 -9.83
C ARG A 36 4.53 11.22 -10.52
N GLU A 37 4.97 10.78 -11.69
CA GLU A 37 4.34 9.68 -12.43
C GLU A 37 4.37 8.38 -11.62
N THR A 38 5.50 8.09 -10.98
CA THR A 38 5.66 6.90 -10.12
C THR A 38 4.73 6.96 -8.90
N ALA A 39 4.58 8.14 -8.29
CA ALA A 39 3.65 8.32 -7.17
C ALA A 39 2.19 8.08 -7.61
N VAL A 40 1.79 8.56 -8.79
CA VAL A 40 0.44 8.32 -9.34
C VAL A 40 0.20 6.83 -9.60
N ASP A 41 1.13 6.12 -10.26
CA ASP A 41 1.03 4.68 -10.47
C ASP A 41 0.96 3.91 -9.13
N ALA A 42 1.70 4.36 -8.12
CA ALA A 42 1.64 3.77 -6.79
C ALA A 42 0.26 3.94 -6.13
N VAL A 43 -0.40 5.11 -6.27
CA VAL A 43 -1.78 5.31 -5.78
C VAL A 43 -2.75 4.32 -6.43
N ASP A 44 -2.66 4.15 -7.76
CA ASP A 44 -3.54 3.24 -8.49
C ASP A 44 -3.35 1.78 -8.06
N ARG A 45 -2.10 1.35 -7.86
CA ARG A 45 -1.79 0.00 -7.35
C ARG A 45 -2.33 -0.24 -5.95
N VAL A 46 -2.17 0.76 -5.07
CA VAL A 46 -2.67 0.67 -3.69
C VAL A 46 -4.19 0.66 -3.67
N SER A 47 -4.86 1.41 -4.55
CA SER A 47 -6.32 1.35 -4.73
C SER A 47 -6.78 -0.04 -5.20
N GLY A 48 -6.05 -0.66 -6.12
CA GLY A 48 -6.31 -2.04 -6.54
C GLY A 48 -6.15 -3.06 -5.41
N ALA A 49 -5.12 -2.93 -4.59
CA ALA A 49 -4.89 -3.78 -3.42
C ALA A 49 -5.98 -3.60 -2.35
N ASP A 50 -6.42 -2.37 -2.12
CA ASP A 50 -7.49 -2.01 -1.18
C ASP A 50 -8.82 -2.68 -1.58
N SER A 51 -9.16 -2.64 -2.88
CA SER A 51 -10.31 -3.35 -3.42
C SER A 51 -10.22 -4.88 -3.21
N GLN A 52 -9.04 -5.47 -3.38
CA GLN A 52 -8.83 -6.91 -3.15
C GLN A 52 -8.97 -7.28 -1.67
N ALA A 53 -8.42 -6.48 -0.76
CA ALA A 53 -8.55 -6.68 0.68
C ALA A 53 -10.01 -6.58 1.13
N GLN A 54 -10.76 -5.59 0.61
CA GLN A 54 -12.19 -5.47 0.90
C GLN A 54 -12.99 -6.67 0.40
N ARG A 55 -12.66 -7.19 -0.80
CA ARG A 55 -13.29 -8.41 -1.33
C ARG A 55 -12.99 -9.63 -0.47
N LEU A 56 -11.77 -9.74 0.08
CA LEU A 56 -11.40 -10.82 0.99
C LEU A 56 -12.19 -10.74 2.30
N SER A 57 -12.33 -9.54 2.88
CA SER A 57 -13.14 -9.32 4.08
C SER A 57 -14.61 -9.69 3.85
N ASN A 58 -15.20 -9.26 2.72
CA ASN A 58 -16.58 -9.63 2.37
C ASN A 58 -16.74 -11.16 2.19
N ALA A 59 -15.75 -11.82 1.56
CA ALA A 59 -15.76 -13.28 1.39
C ALA A 59 -15.66 -14.01 2.73
N ALA A 60 -14.79 -13.56 3.63
CA ALA A 60 -14.67 -14.10 4.98
C ALA A 60 -15.98 -13.93 5.77
N GLN A 61 -16.64 -12.78 5.68
CA GLN A 61 -17.95 -12.55 6.31
C GLN A 61 -19.04 -13.50 5.77
N ALA A 62 -19.08 -13.72 4.46
CA ALA A 62 -20.00 -14.68 3.86
C ALA A 62 -19.71 -16.12 4.34
N MET A 63 -18.43 -16.49 4.46
CA MET A 63 -18.02 -17.79 5.02
C MET A 63 -18.42 -17.94 6.49
N SER A 64 -18.36 -16.88 7.30
CA SER A 64 -18.85 -16.91 8.69
C SER A 64 -20.33 -17.29 8.77
N GLY A 65 -21.17 -16.76 7.87
CA GLY A 65 -22.58 -17.15 7.78
C GLY A 65 -22.78 -18.61 7.40
N ILE A 66 -21.94 -19.15 6.52
CA ILE A 66 -21.94 -20.57 6.15
C ILE A 66 -21.55 -21.44 7.36
N VAL A 67 -20.52 -21.06 8.10
CA VAL A 67 -20.09 -21.75 9.32
C VAL A 67 -21.20 -21.79 10.37
N GLU A 68 -21.90 -20.66 10.58
CA GLU A 68 -23.03 -20.60 11.51
C GLU A 68 -24.17 -21.55 11.07
N MET A 69 -24.50 -21.57 9.78
CA MET A 69 -25.49 -22.49 9.22
C MET A 69 -25.10 -23.96 9.43
N ILE A 70 -23.84 -24.32 9.18
CA ILE A 70 -23.33 -25.69 9.41
C ILE A 70 -23.41 -26.04 10.90
N ASN A 71 -23.04 -25.12 11.80
CA ASN A 71 -23.15 -25.32 13.24
C ASN A 71 -24.59 -25.56 13.71
N ASN A 72 -25.57 -24.87 13.10
CA ASN A 72 -26.99 -25.14 13.35
C ASN A 72 -27.41 -26.52 12.85
N ILE A 73 -26.97 -26.94 11.66
CA ILE A 73 -27.25 -28.26 11.09
C ILE A 73 -26.64 -29.38 11.96
N THR A 74 -25.38 -29.27 12.36
CA THR A 74 -24.74 -30.28 13.23
C THR A 74 -25.42 -30.36 14.60
N GLY A 75 -25.88 -29.23 15.14
CA GLY A 75 -26.72 -29.19 16.34
C GLY A 75 -28.03 -29.97 16.19
N GLN A 76 -28.74 -29.79 15.07
CA GLN A 76 -29.97 -30.54 14.77
C GLN A 76 -29.70 -32.03 14.59
N ILE A 77 -28.64 -32.42 13.88
CA ILE A 77 -28.23 -33.83 13.70
C ILE A 77 -27.94 -34.47 15.06
N ASN A 78 -27.22 -33.77 15.94
CA ASN A 78 -26.93 -34.26 17.29
C ASN A 78 -28.20 -34.45 18.13
N LEU A 79 -29.18 -33.54 18.02
CA LEU A 79 -30.49 -33.68 18.67
C LEU A 79 -31.29 -34.87 18.11
N LEU A 80 -31.30 -35.06 16.79
CA LEU A 80 -31.94 -36.21 16.15
C LEU A 80 -31.31 -37.54 16.59
N ALA A 81 -29.97 -37.59 16.67
CA ALA A 81 -29.24 -38.76 17.14
C ALA A 81 -29.53 -39.07 18.61
N LEU A 82 -29.67 -38.02 19.45
CA LEU A 82 -30.08 -38.17 20.84
C LEU A 82 -31.50 -38.75 20.95
N ASN A 83 -32.46 -38.22 20.19
CA ASN A 83 -33.82 -38.76 20.17
C ASN A 83 -33.86 -40.22 19.71
N ALA A 84 -33.08 -40.58 18.68
CA ALA A 84 -32.94 -41.96 18.22
C ALA A 84 -32.33 -42.87 19.29
N THR A 85 -31.36 -42.37 20.08
CA THR A 85 -30.78 -43.09 21.21
C THR A 85 -31.83 -43.38 22.29
N ILE A 86 -32.68 -42.40 22.62
CA ILE A 86 -33.76 -42.53 23.60
C ILE A 86 -34.78 -43.57 23.13
N GLU A 87 -35.23 -43.50 21.88
CA GLU A 87 -36.22 -44.43 21.34
C GLU A 87 -35.66 -45.86 21.23
N SER A 88 -34.38 -45.99 20.90
CA SER A 88 -33.69 -47.29 20.88
C SER A 88 -33.64 -47.93 22.27
N ALA A 89 -33.39 -47.13 23.32
CA ALA A 89 -33.42 -47.62 24.70
C ALA A 89 -34.83 -48.05 25.11
N ARG A 90 -35.86 -47.34 24.64
CA ARG A 90 -37.27 -47.66 24.89
C ARG A 90 -37.71 -48.98 24.23
N ALA A 91 -37.16 -49.28 23.06
CA ALA A 91 -37.40 -50.52 22.32
C ALA A 91 -36.69 -51.76 22.92
N GLY A 92 -35.83 -51.59 23.94
CA GLY A 92 -35.15 -52.69 24.61
C GLY A 92 -34.21 -53.47 23.68
N GLU A 93 -34.25 -54.80 23.71
CA GLU A 93 -33.37 -55.63 22.87
C GLU A 93 -33.59 -55.44 21.36
N ALA A 94 -34.82 -55.13 20.93
CA ALA A 94 -35.13 -54.88 19.52
C ALA A 94 -34.46 -53.60 18.99
N GLY A 95 -34.11 -52.66 19.87
CA GLY A 95 -33.48 -51.38 19.52
C GLY A 95 -31.94 -51.39 19.48
N ARG A 96 -31.27 -52.51 19.83
CA ARG A 96 -29.80 -52.55 19.96
C ARG A 96 -29.05 -52.10 18.70
N GLY A 97 -29.47 -52.56 17.52
CA GLY A 97 -28.83 -52.17 16.26
C GLY A 97 -28.98 -50.68 15.95
N PHE A 98 -30.18 -50.13 16.21
CA PHE A 98 -30.45 -48.70 16.07
C PHE A 98 -29.66 -47.85 17.07
N ALA A 99 -29.44 -48.35 18.30
CA ALA A 99 -28.64 -47.65 19.31
C ALA A 99 -27.18 -47.44 18.85
N VAL A 100 -26.58 -48.43 18.17
CA VAL A 100 -25.21 -48.30 17.63
C VAL A 100 -25.16 -47.23 16.54
N VAL A 101 -26.12 -47.26 15.61
CA VAL A 101 -26.19 -46.25 14.54
C VAL A 101 -26.40 -44.85 15.12
N ALA A 102 -27.30 -44.70 16.09
CA ALA A 102 -27.55 -43.41 16.75
C ALA A 102 -26.30 -42.86 17.45
N ALA A 103 -25.52 -43.72 18.13
CA ALA A 103 -24.25 -43.35 18.74
C ALA A 103 -23.21 -42.90 17.70
N GLU A 104 -23.11 -43.60 16.57
CA GLU A 104 -22.18 -43.26 15.49
C GLU A 104 -22.53 -41.92 14.83
N VAL A 105 -23.83 -41.68 14.54
CA VAL A 105 -24.31 -40.40 14.01
C VAL A 105 -24.01 -39.27 15.00
N LYS A 106 -24.21 -39.50 16.30
CA LYS A 106 -23.87 -38.52 17.35
C LYS A 106 -22.38 -38.18 17.36
N ASN A 107 -21.51 -39.19 17.23
CA ASN A 107 -20.06 -38.98 17.17
C ASN A 107 -19.66 -38.17 15.92
N LEU A 108 -20.20 -38.52 14.75
CA LEU A 108 -19.96 -37.79 13.50
C LEU A 108 -20.45 -36.34 13.58
N ALA A 109 -21.61 -36.09 14.19
CA ALA A 109 -22.11 -34.73 14.40
C ALA A 109 -21.17 -33.89 15.28
N ASN A 110 -20.63 -34.48 16.36
CA ASN A 110 -19.66 -33.81 17.22
C ASN A 110 -18.32 -33.53 16.51
N GLN A 111 -17.83 -34.47 15.71
CA GLN A 111 -16.62 -34.26 14.90
C GLN A 111 -16.82 -33.15 13.86
N ALA A 112 -17.98 -33.16 13.18
CA ALA A 112 -18.33 -32.13 12.21
C ALA A 112 -18.42 -30.74 12.87
N LYS A 113 -19.00 -30.66 14.08
CA LYS A 113 -19.04 -29.42 14.85
C LYS A 113 -17.64 -28.90 15.20
N GLN A 114 -16.77 -29.75 15.73
CA GLN A 114 -15.39 -29.36 16.05
C GLN A 114 -14.61 -28.86 14.83
N ALA A 115 -14.76 -29.54 13.69
CA ALA A 115 -14.15 -29.11 12.44
C ALA A 115 -14.71 -27.75 11.98
N THR A 116 -16.02 -27.55 12.10
CA THR A 116 -16.72 -26.30 11.76
C THR A 116 -16.25 -25.15 12.65
N ASP A 117 -16.12 -25.36 13.96
CA ASP A 117 -15.61 -24.37 14.90
C ASP A 117 -14.17 -23.95 14.58
N LYS A 118 -13.32 -24.92 14.19
CA LYS A 118 -11.95 -24.63 13.74
C LYS A 118 -11.93 -23.80 12.45
N ILE A 119 -12.79 -24.13 11.47
CA ILE A 119 -12.94 -23.31 10.25
C ILE A 119 -13.39 -21.88 10.61
N GLY A 120 -14.32 -21.74 11.56
CA GLY A 120 -14.77 -20.44 12.06
C GLY A 120 -13.62 -19.60 12.64
N GLN A 121 -12.72 -20.22 13.41
CA GLN A 121 -11.52 -19.56 13.93
C GLN A 121 -10.60 -19.06 12.80
N GLU A 122 -10.33 -19.90 11.80
CA GLU A 122 -9.49 -19.51 10.65
C GLU A 122 -10.11 -18.36 9.84
N ILE A 123 -11.43 -18.36 9.64
CA ILE A 123 -12.14 -17.25 8.97
C ILE A 123 -12.05 -15.96 9.81
N GLY A 124 -12.15 -16.07 11.13
CA GLY A 124 -11.93 -14.96 12.06
C GLY A 124 -10.55 -14.35 11.88
N ASN A 125 -9.50 -15.18 11.84
CA ASN A 125 -8.13 -14.76 11.60
C ASN A 125 -7.97 -14.07 10.23
N LEU A 126 -8.59 -14.62 9.17
CA LEU A 126 -8.56 -14.00 7.84
C LEU A 126 -9.20 -12.59 7.81
N ASN A 127 -10.26 -12.37 8.59
CA ASN A 127 -10.87 -11.05 8.72
C ASN A 127 -9.93 -10.05 9.41
N VAL A 128 -9.25 -10.47 10.49
CA VAL A 128 -8.26 -9.62 11.17
C VAL A 128 -7.12 -9.25 10.21
N ILE A 129 -6.54 -10.24 9.53
CA ILE A 129 -5.47 -10.01 8.55
C ILE A 129 -5.93 -9.07 7.43
N SER A 130 -7.16 -9.22 6.95
CA SER A 130 -7.71 -8.32 5.93
C SER A 130 -7.83 -6.88 6.43
N GLY A 131 -8.22 -6.68 7.70
CA GLY A 131 -8.23 -5.38 8.35
C GLY A 131 -6.85 -4.76 8.47
N ASP A 132 -5.86 -5.53 8.95
CA ASP A 132 -4.47 -5.09 9.07
C ASP A 132 -3.89 -4.65 7.70
N VAL A 133 -4.25 -5.38 6.64
CA VAL A 133 -3.87 -5.01 5.27
C VAL A 133 -4.50 -3.68 4.83
N ILE A 134 -5.79 -3.45 5.13
CA ILE A 134 -6.46 -2.18 4.81
C ILE A 134 -5.78 -1.02 5.54
N ASP A 135 -5.46 -1.18 6.82
CA ASP A 135 -4.78 -0.16 7.62
C ASP A 135 -3.38 0.14 7.07
N ALA A 136 -2.61 -0.90 6.73
CA ALA A 136 -1.30 -0.75 6.11
C ALA A 136 -1.37 -0.03 4.76
N LEU A 137 -2.35 -0.37 3.91
CA LEU A 137 -2.58 0.29 2.63
C LEU A 137 -2.97 1.76 2.82
N SER A 138 -3.76 2.09 3.84
CA SER A 138 -4.10 3.46 4.20
C SER A 138 -2.85 4.28 4.57
N ALA A 139 -1.97 3.72 5.40
CA ALA A 139 -0.69 4.36 5.73
C ALA A 139 0.20 4.56 4.50
N ILE A 140 0.23 3.60 3.57
CA ILE A 140 0.95 3.73 2.30
C ILE A 140 0.35 4.85 1.43
N LYS A 141 -0.99 4.96 1.32
CA LYS A 141 -1.65 6.06 0.59
C LYS A 141 -1.21 7.42 1.16
N GLN A 142 -1.17 7.57 2.49
CA GLN A 142 -0.71 8.80 3.13
C GLN A 142 0.76 9.11 2.81
N ALA A 143 1.64 8.11 2.88
CA ALA A 143 3.04 8.28 2.55
C ALA A 143 3.24 8.73 1.09
N ILE A 144 2.47 8.16 0.14
CA ILE A 144 2.52 8.56 -1.27
C ILE A 144 2.02 9.99 -1.47
N ASN A 145 0.97 10.41 -0.75
CA ASN A 145 0.49 11.80 -0.80
C ASN A 145 1.57 12.78 -0.33
N ASN A 146 2.28 12.47 0.75
CA ASN A 146 3.39 13.29 1.23
C ASN A 146 4.52 13.37 0.19
N VAL A 147 4.84 12.25 -0.49
CA VAL A 147 5.80 12.25 -1.60
C VAL A 147 5.33 13.16 -2.73
N SER A 148 4.04 13.14 -3.08
CA SER A 148 3.48 14.03 -4.10
C SER A 148 3.64 15.51 -3.73
N GLU A 149 3.41 15.86 -2.46
CA GLU A 149 3.60 17.22 -1.94
C GLU A 149 5.07 17.66 -2.01
N TYR A 150 6.00 16.81 -1.56
CA TYR A 150 7.44 17.08 -1.69
C TYR A 150 7.86 17.26 -3.14
N VAL A 151 7.27 16.48 -4.05
CA VAL A 151 7.55 16.60 -5.47
C VAL A 151 7.13 17.96 -6.01
N THR A 152 5.92 18.42 -5.66
CA THR A 152 5.44 19.74 -6.04
C THR A 152 6.28 20.87 -5.44
N SER A 153 6.62 20.79 -4.15
CA SER A 153 7.45 21.79 -3.49
C SER A 153 8.85 21.87 -4.10
N THR A 154 9.44 20.74 -4.44
CA THR A 154 10.78 20.70 -5.05
C THR A 154 10.74 21.23 -6.47
N ALA A 155 9.70 20.92 -7.25
CA ALA A 155 9.53 21.48 -8.60
C ALA A 155 9.45 23.02 -8.59
N ALA A 156 8.73 23.60 -7.62
CA ALA A 156 8.68 25.05 -7.45
C ALA A 156 10.06 25.66 -7.13
N ALA A 157 10.83 25.02 -6.24
CA ALA A 157 12.18 25.46 -5.89
C ALA A 157 13.16 25.38 -7.09
N ILE A 158 13.01 24.36 -7.95
CA ILE A 158 13.80 24.20 -9.18
C ILE A 158 13.50 25.34 -10.18
N GLU A 159 12.24 25.75 -10.32
CA GLU A 159 11.86 26.87 -11.19
C GLU A 159 12.49 28.20 -10.73
N GLU A 160 12.52 28.43 -9.42
CA GLU A 160 13.21 29.59 -8.82
C GLU A 160 14.73 29.50 -9.05
N GLN A 161 15.35 28.34 -8.78
CA GLN A 161 16.78 28.12 -9.01
C GLN A 161 17.18 28.32 -10.47
N SER A 162 16.37 27.88 -11.43
CA SER A 162 16.60 28.10 -12.85
C SER A 162 16.66 29.58 -13.19
N THR A 163 15.74 30.37 -12.63
CA THR A 163 15.68 31.82 -12.83
C THR A 163 16.94 32.50 -12.29
N VAL A 164 17.30 32.23 -11.04
CA VAL A 164 18.50 32.80 -10.39
C VAL A 164 19.79 32.43 -11.13
N THR A 165 19.89 31.19 -11.61
CA THR A 165 21.07 30.70 -12.32
C THR A 165 21.23 31.38 -13.68
N ASN A 166 20.13 31.58 -14.41
CA ASN A 166 20.13 32.32 -15.67
C ASN A 166 20.51 33.80 -15.48
N GLU A 167 19.98 34.45 -14.43
CA GLU A 167 20.36 35.82 -14.08
C GLU A 167 21.84 35.94 -13.69
N MET A 168 22.38 34.95 -12.99
CA MET A 168 23.79 34.91 -12.59
C MET A 168 24.69 34.81 -13.83
N SER A 169 24.41 33.89 -14.75
CA SER A 169 25.17 33.74 -16.00
C SER A 169 25.13 35.03 -16.83
N SER A 170 23.95 35.62 -17.04
CA SER A 170 23.79 36.89 -17.74
C SER A 170 24.54 38.05 -17.06
N SER A 171 24.50 38.11 -15.73
CA SER A 171 25.19 39.15 -14.96
C SER A 171 26.70 39.02 -15.02
N MET A 172 27.24 37.80 -14.99
CA MET A 172 28.68 37.56 -15.16
C MET A 172 29.17 37.90 -16.57
N GLN A 173 28.40 37.55 -17.62
CA GLN A 173 28.73 37.93 -18.99
C GLN A 173 28.75 39.45 -19.19
N ARG A 174 27.75 40.16 -18.64
CA ARG A 174 27.72 41.64 -18.64
C ARG A 174 28.92 42.22 -17.91
N ALA A 175 29.23 41.72 -16.72
CA ALA A 175 30.33 42.21 -15.91
C ALA A 175 31.70 41.94 -16.58
N ALA A 176 31.88 40.80 -17.24
CA ALA A 176 33.08 40.49 -18.02
C ALA A 176 33.25 41.42 -19.24
N SER A 177 32.14 41.76 -19.92
CA SER A 177 32.15 42.73 -21.03
C SER A 177 32.54 44.13 -20.57
N GLU A 178 31.97 44.60 -19.46
CA GLU A 178 32.31 45.91 -18.88
C GLU A 178 33.77 45.96 -18.39
N ALA A 179 34.25 44.89 -17.75
CA ALA A 179 35.66 44.77 -17.35
C ALA A 179 36.61 44.85 -18.55
N ALA A 180 36.24 44.24 -19.69
CA ALA A 180 37.01 44.29 -20.94
C ALA A 180 37.04 45.70 -21.53
N LYS A 181 35.91 46.43 -21.53
CA LYS A 181 35.87 47.84 -21.99
C LYS A 181 36.80 48.72 -21.17
N ILE A 182 36.76 48.60 -19.83
CA ILE A 182 37.63 49.35 -18.91
C ILE A 182 39.11 49.02 -19.14
N ALA A 183 39.45 47.79 -19.52
CA ALA A 183 40.83 47.41 -19.81
C ALA A 183 41.35 47.92 -21.16
N SER A 184 40.45 48.27 -22.08
CA SER A 184 40.77 48.76 -23.43
C SER A 184 40.80 50.28 -23.57
N GLY A 185 40.18 51.00 -22.62
CA GLY A 185 40.28 52.46 -22.47
C GLY A 185 41.43 52.86 -21.58
#